data_AF-A0A0K6II53-F1
#
_entry.id   AF-A0A0K6II53-F1
#
_cell.length_a   1.000
_cell.length_b   1.000
_cell.length_c   1.000
_cell.angle_alpha   90.00
_cell.angle_beta   90.00
_cell.angle_gamma   90.00
#
_symmetry.space_group_name_H-M   'P 1'
#
loop_
_entity.id
_entity.type
_entity.pdbx_description
1 polymer ?
#
loop_
_entity_poly.entity_id
_entity_poly.type
_entity_poly.pdbx_seq_one_letter_code
_entity_poly.pdbx_strand_id
1 'polypeptide(L)'
;MATITIDGKSFDLEKVSDKARAQISSLQVVEKELNLLQSKIAMTQTARNAYASSLAPQLPKKAPKNAKQTVTIDGTAYSIASFSDQAKALLSSLDIADKKLDQLQKEVAITQTARNAYAKVLQSELN
;
A
#
# COMPACT_ATOMS: atom_id res chain seq x y z
N MET A 1 26.17 19.07 19.00
CA MET A 1 24.85 18.90 19.62
C MET A 1 23.87 18.50 18.54
N ALA A 2 23.40 17.25 18.57
CA ALA A 2 22.39 16.80 17.62
C ALA A 2 21.05 17.46 18.02
N THR A 3 20.47 18.25 17.12
CA THR A 3 19.18 18.90 17.36
C THR A 3 18.12 18.26 16.49
N ILE A 4 16.92 18.06 17.04
CA ILE A 4 15.75 17.61 16.30
C ILE A 4 14.72 18.73 16.27
N THR A 5 14.15 18.98 15.09
CA THR A 5 13.04 19.93 14.94
C THR A 5 11.73 19.16 14.96
N ILE A 6 10.87 19.45 15.93
CA ILE A 6 9.51 18.89 16.06
C ILE A 6 8.55 20.07 16.13
N ASP A 7 7.56 20.12 15.23
CA ASP A 7 6.58 21.21 15.13
C ASP A 7 7.21 22.63 15.11
N GLY A 8 8.36 22.76 14.44
CA GLY A 8 9.09 24.02 14.31
C GLY A 8 9.93 24.43 15.53
N LYS A 9 9.96 23.62 16.59
CA LYS A 9 10.83 23.82 17.77
C LYS A 9 12.04 22.90 17.72
N SER A 10 13.23 23.47 17.91
CA SER A 10 14.49 22.73 18.00
C SER A 10 14.73 22.25 19.43
N PHE A 11 14.87 20.94 19.60
CA PHE A 11 15.25 20.30 20.85
C PHE A 11 16.66 19.74 20.75
N ASP A 12 17.45 19.96 21.78
CA ASP A 12 18.76 19.31 21.92
C ASP A 12 18.55 17.87 22.39
N LEU A 13 18.98 16.90 21.57
CA LEU A 13 18.80 15.47 21.85
C LEU A 13 19.48 15.03 23.16
N GLU A 14 20.49 15.76 23.62
CA GLU A 14 21.16 15.48 24.90
C GLU A 14 20.34 15.97 26.09
N LYS A 15 19.45 16.96 25.88
CA LYS A 15 18.63 17.59 26.94
C LYS A 15 17.22 17.02 27.06
N VAL A 16 16.77 16.20 26.11
CA VAL A 16 15.48 15.51 26.20
C VAL A 16 15.60 14.23 27.03
N SER A 17 14.49 13.79 27.64
CA SER A 17 14.45 12.58 28.48
C SER A 17 14.80 11.32 27.68
N ASP A 18 15.27 10.26 28.35
CA ASP A 18 15.48 8.95 27.70
C ASP A 18 14.21 8.41 27.04
N LYS A 19 13.05 8.68 27.67
CA LYS A 19 11.74 8.32 27.10
C LYS A 19 11.47 9.08 25.81
N ALA A 20 11.73 10.39 25.77
CA ALA A 20 11.59 11.20 24.56
C ALA A 20 12.53 10.71 23.44
N ARG A 21 13.79 10.39 23.76
CA ARG A 21 14.74 9.79 22.80
C ARG A 21 14.23 8.47 22.22
N ALA A 22 13.65 7.61 23.06
CA ALA A 22 13.07 6.35 22.62
C ALA A 22 11.90 6.58 21.64
N GLN A 23 10.99 7.51 21.93
CA GLN A 23 9.88 7.82 21.02
C GLN A 23 10.35 8.42 19.69
N ILE A 24 11.37 9.28 19.71
CA ILE A 24 11.98 9.83 18.48
C ILE A 24 12.54 8.70 17.62
N SER A 25 13.27 7.76 18.23
CA SER A 25 13.80 6.60 17.52
C SER A 25 12.67 5.74 16.91
N SER A 26 11.62 5.46 17.68
CA SER A 26 10.43 4.75 17.19
C SER A 26 9.75 5.48 16.03
N LEU A 27 9.61 6.81 16.10
CA LEU A 27 9.08 7.63 15.02
C LEU A 27 9.92 7.52 13.73
N GLN A 28 11.24 7.62 13.84
CA GLN A 28 12.13 7.46 12.69
C GLN A 28 12.01 6.08 12.04
N VAL A 29 11.83 5.04 12.85
CA VAL A 29 11.62 3.67 12.34
C VAL A 29 10.30 3.57 11.58
N VAL A 30 9.18 4.04 12.15
CA VAL A 30 7.88 3.95 11.47
C VAL A 30 7.78 4.87 10.25
N GLU A 31 8.49 6.00 10.24
CA GLU A 31 8.57 6.87 9.05
C GLU A 31 9.34 6.20 7.91
N LYS A 32 10.43 5.50 8.22
CA LYS A 32 11.13 4.66 7.22
C LYS A 32 10.22 3.56 6.69
N GLU A 33 9.46 2.90 7.56
CA GLU A 33 8.53 1.84 7.15
C GLU A 33 7.40 2.39 6.27
N LEU A 34 6.83 3.56 6.59
CA LEU A 34 5.82 4.21 5.74
C LEU A 34 6.37 4.50 4.33
N ASN A 35 7.59 5.00 4.22
CA ASN A 35 8.23 5.24 2.92
C ASN A 35 8.47 3.94 2.14
N LEU A 36 8.87 2.87 2.84
CA LEU A 36 9.03 1.54 2.26
C LEU A 36 7.69 0.99 1.75
N LEU A 37 6.61 1.11 2.54
CA LEU A 37 5.26 0.69 2.16
C LEU A 37 4.76 1.46 0.93
N GLN A 38 4.97 2.77 0.87
CA GLN A 38 4.65 3.56 -0.32
C GLN A 38 5.41 3.09 -1.56
N SER A 39 6.70 2.77 -1.40
CA SER A 39 7.52 2.21 -2.49
C SER A 39 6.96 0.86 -2.97
N LYS A 40 6.59 -0.03 -2.04
CA LYS A 40 5.96 -1.33 -2.35
C LYS A 40 4.61 -1.15 -3.07
N ILE A 41 3.81 -0.15 -2.68
CA ILE A 41 2.55 0.19 -3.35
C ILE A 41 2.83 0.60 -4.80
N ALA A 42 3.79 1.50 -5.04
CA ALA A 42 4.13 1.95 -6.39
C ALA A 42 4.63 0.79 -7.28
N MET A 43 5.46 -0.10 -6.74
CA MET A 43 5.91 -1.30 -7.44
C MET A 43 4.75 -2.24 -7.78
N THR A 44 3.85 -2.47 -6.83
CA THR A 44 2.68 -3.35 -7.03
C THR A 44 1.71 -2.74 -8.05
N GLN A 45 1.51 -1.42 -8.02
CA GLN A 45 0.70 -0.71 -9.01
C GLN A 45 1.30 -0.82 -10.42
N THR A 46 2.62 -0.76 -10.54
CA THR A 46 3.33 -0.97 -11.82
C THR A 46 3.07 -2.37 -12.35
N ALA A 47 3.20 -3.40 -11.50
CA ALA A 47 2.90 -4.78 -11.88
C ALA A 47 1.43 -4.95 -12.29
N ARG A 48 0.49 -4.40 -11.50
CA ARG A 48 -0.95 -4.39 -11.81
C ARG A 48 -1.22 -3.79 -13.19
N ASN A 49 -0.64 -2.62 -13.48
CA ASN A 49 -0.83 -1.93 -14.76
C ASN A 49 -0.26 -2.74 -15.93
N ALA A 50 0.88 -3.42 -15.74
CA ALA A 50 1.46 -4.30 -16.74
C ALA A 50 0.56 -5.53 -17.03
N TYR A 51 -0.01 -6.16 -16.00
CA TYR A 51 -0.96 -7.26 -16.17
C TYR A 51 -2.24 -6.81 -16.87
N ALA A 52 -2.81 -5.67 -16.49
CA ALA A 52 -3.99 -5.11 -17.13
C ALA A 52 -3.74 -4.79 -18.61
N SER A 53 -2.61 -4.16 -18.93
CA SER A 53 -2.21 -3.84 -20.30
C SER A 53 -1.99 -5.10 -21.15
N SER A 54 -1.47 -6.17 -20.55
CA SER A 54 -1.26 -7.47 -21.21
C SER A 54 -2.56 -8.26 -21.40
N LEU A 55 -3.54 -8.07 -20.51
CA LEU A 55 -4.85 -8.72 -20.55
C LEU A 55 -5.77 -8.08 -21.60
N ALA A 56 -5.72 -6.76 -21.77
CA ALA A 56 -6.58 -6.01 -22.68
C ALA A 56 -6.67 -6.59 -24.12
N PRO A 57 -5.55 -6.91 -24.82
CA PRO A 57 -5.63 -7.51 -26.16
C PRO A 57 -6.08 -8.98 -26.16
N GLN A 58 -6.11 -9.64 -25.00
CA GLN A 58 -6.51 -11.04 -24.85
C GLN A 58 -7.98 -11.19 -24.42
N LEU A 59 -8.70 -10.08 -24.29
CA LEU A 59 -10.11 -10.12 -23.95
C LEU A 59 -10.91 -10.82 -25.05
N PRO A 60 -11.69 -11.85 -24.71
CA PRO A 60 -12.52 -12.53 -25.70
C PRO A 60 -13.67 -11.64 -26.18
N LYS A 61 -14.39 -12.09 -27.21
CA LYS A 61 -15.67 -11.48 -27.58
C LYS A 61 -16.62 -11.48 -26.37
N LYS A 62 -17.48 -10.46 -26.25
CA LYS A 62 -18.43 -10.30 -25.14
C LYS A 62 -19.17 -11.60 -24.83
N ALA A 63 -19.47 -11.82 -23.55
CA ALA A 63 -20.16 -13.04 -23.12
C ALA A 63 -21.49 -13.22 -23.87
N PRO A 64 -21.82 -14.44 -24.35
CA PRO A 64 -23.19 -14.74 -24.78
C PRO A 64 -24.14 -14.60 -23.58
N LYS A 65 -25.40 -14.22 -23.82
CA LYS A 65 -26.41 -13.93 -22.78
C LYS A 65 -26.59 -15.04 -21.71
N ASN A 66 -26.21 -16.27 -22.02
CA ASN A 66 -26.40 -17.45 -21.15
C ASN A 66 -25.09 -17.98 -20.52
N ALA A 67 -24.02 -17.17 -20.50
CA ALA A 67 -22.74 -17.59 -19.92
C ALA A 67 -22.86 -17.82 -18.40
N LYS A 68 -22.53 -19.05 -17.95
CA LYS A 68 -22.65 -19.47 -16.54
C LYS A 68 -21.64 -18.81 -15.60
N GLN A 69 -20.47 -18.43 -16.11
CA GLN A 69 -19.41 -17.77 -15.35
C GLN A 69 -18.92 -16.58 -16.15
N THR A 70 -19.14 -15.38 -15.60
CA THR A 70 -18.71 -14.13 -16.20
C THR A 70 -17.84 -13.34 -15.26
N VAL A 71 -16.90 -12.59 -15.83
CA VAL A 71 -16.15 -11.54 -15.14
C VAL A 71 -16.52 -10.21 -15.79
N THR A 72 -16.72 -9.18 -14.98
CA THR A 72 -16.99 -7.84 -15.47
C THR A 72 -15.68 -7.06 -15.50
N ILE A 73 -15.27 -6.62 -16.69
CA ILE A 73 -14.08 -5.77 -16.91
C ILE A 73 -14.58 -4.50 -17.58
N ASP A 74 -14.32 -3.34 -16.98
CA ASP A 74 -14.78 -2.02 -17.46
C ASP A 74 -16.29 -1.96 -17.78
N GLY A 75 -17.10 -2.55 -16.90
CA GLY A 75 -18.57 -2.59 -17.05
C GLY A 75 -19.08 -3.55 -18.14
N THR A 76 -18.18 -4.28 -18.82
CA THR A 76 -18.54 -5.30 -19.82
C THR A 76 -18.37 -6.70 -19.23
N ALA A 77 -19.41 -7.53 -19.34
CA ALA A 77 -19.36 -8.93 -18.92
C ALA A 77 -18.70 -9.82 -20.00
N TYR A 78 -17.70 -10.61 -19.60
CA TYR A 78 -16.99 -11.58 -20.43
C TYR A 78 -17.14 -12.98 -19.86
N SER A 79 -17.29 -14.00 -20.69
CA SER A 79 -17.39 -15.37 -20.20
C SER A 79 -16.00 -15.91 -19.90
N ILE A 80 -15.73 -16.35 -18.67
CA ILE A 80 -14.41 -16.86 -18.28
C ILE A 80 -14.00 -18.08 -19.14
N ALA A 81 -14.98 -18.90 -19.56
CA ALA A 81 -14.75 -20.04 -20.43
C ALA A 81 -14.20 -19.65 -21.81
N SER A 82 -14.41 -18.41 -22.26
CA SER A 82 -13.86 -17.90 -23.52
C SER A 82 -12.45 -17.32 -23.41
N PHE A 83 -11.87 -17.25 -22.21
CA PHE A 83 -10.50 -16.76 -22.02
C PHE A 83 -9.51 -17.86 -22.41
N SER A 84 -8.42 -17.45 -23.07
CA SER A 84 -7.24 -18.31 -23.20
C SER A 84 -6.65 -18.61 -21.82
N ASP A 85 -5.84 -19.66 -21.70
CA ASP A 85 -5.20 -19.96 -20.41
C ASP A 85 -4.21 -18.86 -20.00
N GLN A 86 -3.58 -18.19 -20.97
CA GLN A 86 -2.77 -17.00 -20.72
C GLN A 86 -3.62 -15.84 -20.16
N ALA A 87 -4.80 -15.60 -20.70
CA ALA A 87 -5.69 -14.54 -20.21
C ALA A 87 -6.23 -14.85 -18.80
N LYS A 88 -6.53 -16.12 -18.51
CA LYS A 88 -6.91 -16.56 -17.15
C LYS A 88 -5.75 -16.37 -16.16
N ALA A 89 -4.52 -16.69 -16.57
CA ALA A 89 -3.34 -16.49 -15.74
C ALA A 89 -3.11 -14.99 -15.43
N LEU A 90 -3.23 -14.12 -16.43
CA LEU A 90 -3.12 -12.66 -16.25
C LEU A 90 -4.24 -12.10 -15.35
N LEU A 91 -5.47 -12.58 -15.49
CA LEU A 91 -6.58 -12.19 -14.62
C LEU A 91 -6.29 -12.58 -13.15
N SER A 92 -5.75 -13.79 -12.93
CA SER A 92 -5.32 -14.23 -11.61
C SER A 92 -4.19 -13.36 -11.05
N SER A 93 -3.17 -13.04 -11.85
CA SER A 93 -2.08 -12.14 -11.44
C SER A 93 -2.59 -10.73 -11.11
N LEU A 94 -3.58 -10.23 -11.85
CA LEU A 94 -4.22 -8.94 -11.60
C LEU A 94 -4.97 -8.95 -10.26
N ASP A 95 -5.77 -9.98 -9.99
CA ASP A 95 -6.48 -10.16 -8.71
C ASP A 95 -5.51 -10.26 -7.52
N ILE A 96 -4.39 -10.97 -7.69
CA ILE A 96 -3.34 -11.04 -6.68
C ILE A 96 -2.72 -9.66 -6.43
N ALA A 97 -2.43 -8.89 -7.49
CA ALA A 97 -1.89 -7.55 -7.36
C ALA A 97 -2.89 -6.61 -6.64
N ASP A 98 -4.18 -6.69 -6.97
CA ASP A 98 -5.24 -5.93 -6.31
C ASP A 98 -5.36 -6.25 -4.82
N LYS A 99 -5.37 -7.55 -4.46
CA LYS A 99 -5.34 -7.99 -3.06
C LYS A 99 -4.10 -7.50 -2.33
N LYS A 100 -2.94 -7.51 -3.00
CA LYS A 100 -1.69 -7.03 -2.40
C LYS A 100 -1.71 -5.53 -2.16
N LEU A 101 -2.29 -4.74 -3.08
CA LEU A 101 -2.48 -3.29 -2.89
C LEU A 101 -3.36 -3.00 -1.67
N ASP A 102 -4.50 -3.69 -1.54
CA ASP A 102 -5.37 -3.56 -0.36
C ASP A 102 -4.64 -3.93 0.94
N GLN A 103 -3.87 -5.02 0.94
CA GLN A 103 -3.04 -5.39 2.09
C GLN A 103 -2.02 -4.30 2.45
N LEU A 104 -1.29 -3.77 1.47
CA LEU A 104 -0.29 -2.73 1.72
C LEU A 104 -0.94 -1.44 2.24
N GLN A 105 -2.13 -1.08 1.76
CA GLN A 105 -2.88 0.07 2.28
C GLN A 105 -3.30 -0.14 3.74
N LYS A 106 -3.69 -1.37 4.13
CA LYS A 106 -3.95 -1.71 5.53
C LYS A 106 -2.70 -1.60 6.38
N GLU A 107 -1.55 -2.08 5.90
CA GLU A 107 -0.26 -1.95 6.58
C GLU A 107 0.13 -0.47 6.78
N VAL A 108 -0.13 0.40 5.78
CA VAL A 108 0.05 1.86 5.92
C VAL A 108 -0.83 2.41 7.05
N ALA A 109 -2.12 2.04 7.11
CA ALA A 109 -3.03 2.52 8.15
C ALA A 109 -2.60 2.09 9.57
N ILE A 110 -2.15 0.85 9.72
CA ILE A 110 -1.62 0.32 10.98
C ILE A 110 -0.36 1.10 11.39
N THR A 111 0.56 1.30 10.45
CA THR A 111 1.83 2.00 10.70
C THR A 111 1.60 3.48 11.04
N GLN A 112 0.64 4.13 10.37
CA GLN A 112 0.23 5.49 10.69
C GLN A 112 -0.37 5.59 12.10
N THR A 113 -1.12 4.58 12.54
CA THR A 113 -1.65 4.52 13.90
C THR A 113 -0.52 4.45 14.93
N ALA A 114 0.49 3.60 14.68
CA ALA A 114 1.68 3.52 15.53
C ALA A 114 2.44 4.87 15.57
N ARG A 115 2.65 5.50 14.40
CA ARG A 115 3.26 6.84 14.30
C ARG A 115 2.52 7.87 15.15
N ASN A 116 1.20 7.92 15.04
CA ASN A 116 0.38 8.86 15.80
C ASN A 116 0.47 8.61 17.31
N ALA A 117 0.53 7.34 17.74
CA ALA A 117 0.73 6.98 19.14
C ALA A 117 2.09 7.45 19.67
N TYR A 118 3.19 7.18 18.95
CA TYR A 118 4.53 7.62 19.35
C TYR A 118 4.64 9.16 19.36
N ALA A 119 4.04 9.83 18.37
CA ALA A 119 4.01 11.29 18.34
C ALA A 119 3.27 11.88 19.53
N LYS A 120 2.13 11.31 19.92
CA LYS A 120 1.36 11.75 21.09
C LYS A 120 2.15 11.59 22.39
N VAL A 121 2.84 10.46 22.58
CA VAL A 121 3.69 10.23 23.76
C VAL A 121 4.86 11.22 23.76
N LEU A 122 5.52 11.43 22.62
CA LEU A 122 6.61 12.39 22.50
C LEU A 122 6.15 13.81 22.85
N GLN A 123 5.00 14.25 22.36
CA GLN A 123 4.44 15.56 22.71
C GLN A 123 4.20 15.70 24.22
N SER A 124 3.75 14.63 24.90
CA SER A 124 3.59 14.67 26.36
C SER A 124 4.89 14.71 27.15
N GLU A 125 5.99 14.20 26.58
CA GLU A 125 7.32 14.22 27.21
C GLU A 125 8.08 15.55 26.95
N LEU A 126 7.62 16.36 26.00
CA LEU A 126 8.23 17.64 25.60
C LEU A 126 7.50 18.87 26.16
N ASN A 127 6.33 18.68 26.77
CA ASN A 127 5.57 19.72 27.49
C ASN A 127 6.01 19.78 28.96
#